data_AF-A0A954HXE5-F1
#
_entry.id   AF-A0A954HXE5-F1
#
_cell.length_a   1.000
_cell.length_b   1.000
_cell.length_c   1.000
_cell.angle_alpha   90.00
_cell.angle_beta   90.00
_cell.angle_gamma   90.00
#
_symmetry.space_group_name_H-M   'P 1'
#
loop_
_entity.id
_entity.type
_entity.pdbx_description
1 polymer ?
#
loop_
_entity_poly.entity_id
_entity_poly.type
_entity_poly.pdbx_seq_one_letter_code
_entity_poly.pdbx_strand_id
1 'polypeptide(L)'
;MQTDPRTTEPWTPCPPGALTGLSSELRSLRRRRVLLKASTFAVALLAAGAAGWWGLRTPVPMAEPVTTGIDCRKVHELLPDYLAGRTDAAMTAQIREHLDRCPRCVDALHELEHTGLPQASLRLPRHCPDCESAIAARTHRSMEISLASLLDR
;
A
#
# COMPACT_ATOMS: atom_id res chain seq x y z
N MET A 1 -44.58 -65.75 -4.82
CA MET A 1 -43.64 -65.36 -3.74
C MET A 1 -42.55 -66.41 -3.70
N GLN A 2 -41.41 -66.16 -4.35
CA GLN A 2 -40.24 -67.04 -4.29
C GLN A 2 -39.40 -66.63 -3.07
N THR A 3 -39.20 -67.56 -2.14
CA THR A 3 -38.30 -67.41 -0.99
C THR A 3 -36.88 -67.78 -1.41
N ASP A 4 -35.93 -66.86 -1.21
CA ASP A 4 -34.51 -67.04 -1.54
C ASP A 4 -33.87 -68.12 -0.62
N PRO A 5 -33.27 -69.19 -1.16
CA PRO A 5 -32.65 -70.27 -0.38
C PRO A 5 -31.34 -69.87 0.33
N ARG A 6 -30.88 -68.62 0.24
CA ARG A 6 -29.59 -68.17 0.85
C ARG A 6 -29.70 -67.64 2.28
N THR A 7 -30.88 -67.62 2.89
CA THR A 7 -31.09 -67.06 4.25
C THR A 7 -31.54 -68.12 5.25
N THR A 8 -30.66 -69.07 5.56
CA THR A 8 -30.75 -69.90 6.78
C THR A 8 -29.49 -69.73 7.62
N GLU A 9 -28.97 -68.51 7.68
CA GLU A 9 -27.99 -68.18 8.71
C GLU A 9 -28.76 -67.92 10.01
N PRO A 10 -28.55 -68.71 11.08
CA PRO A 10 -29.29 -68.55 12.32
C PRO A 10 -28.97 -67.18 12.92
N TRP A 11 -30.00 -66.38 13.16
CA TRP A 11 -29.87 -65.07 13.81
C TRP A 11 -29.08 -65.22 15.12
N THR A 12 -27.91 -64.59 15.20
CA THR A 12 -27.10 -64.60 16.42
C THR A 12 -27.44 -63.38 17.28
N PRO A 13 -27.60 -63.55 18.60
CA PRO A 13 -27.82 -62.42 19.50
C PRO A 13 -26.61 -61.49 19.47
N CYS A 14 -26.88 -60.19 19.29
CA CYS A 14 -25.85 -59.17 19.24
C CYS A 14 -25.09 -59.12 20.58
N PRO A 15 -23.74 -59.13 20.59
CA PRO A 15 -22.98 -59.05 21.83
C PRO A 15 -23.31 -57.74 22.57
N PRO A 16 -23.44 -57.79 23.90
CA PRO A 16 -23.78 -56.61 24.70
C PRO A 16 -22.72 -55.52 24.48
N GLY A 17 -23.17 -54.31 24.17
CA GLY A 17 -22.31 -53.14 23.98
C GLY A 17 -21.97 -52.79 22.53
N ALA A 18 -22.20 -53.67 21.56
CA ALA A 18 -21.93 -53.38 20.14
C ALA A 18 -22.76 -52.19 19.62
N LEU A 19 -24.06 -52.14 19.96
CA LEU A 19 -24.92 -51.01 19.60
C LEU A 19 -24.51 -49.70 20.28
N THR A 20 -24.07 -49.75 21.53
CA THR A 20 -23.63 -48.55 22.25
C THR A 20 -22.33 -48.00 21.67
N GLY A 21 -21.39 -48.85 21.27
CA GLY A 21 -20.15 -48.45 20.61
C GLY A 21 -20.41 -47.73 19.28
N LEU A 22 -21.26 -48.31 18.43
CA LEU A 22 -21.61 -47.69 17.15
C LEU A 22 -22.34 -46.34 17.35
N SER A 23 -23.21 -46.25 18.36
CA SER A 23 -23.93 -45.00 18.67
C SER A 23 -22.99 -43.89 19.18
N SER A 24 -21.96 -44.22 19.96
CA SER A 24 -21.01 -43.24 20.49
C SER A 24 -20.07 -42.73 19.39
N GLU A 25 -19.65 -43.62 18.50
CA GLU A 25 -18.83 -43.28 17.34
C GLU A 25 -19.57 -42.34 16.39
N LEU A 26 -20.82 -42.65 16.03
CA LEU A 26 -21.68 -41.76 15.22
C LEU A 26 -21.93 -40.40 15.88
N ARG A 27 -22.12 -40.36 17.22
CA ARG A 27 -22.26 -39.08 17.94
C ARG A 27 -20.97 -38.25 17.86
N SER A 28 -19.81 -38.87 17.97
CA SER A 28 -18.52 -38.19 17.87
C SER A 28 -18.32 -37.57 16.48
N LEU A 29 -18.68 -38.32 15.42
CA LEU A 29 -18.61 -37.84 14.04
C LEU A 29 -19.60 -36.70 13.79
N ARG A 30 -20.81 -36.78 14.34
CA ARG A 30 -21.80 -35.70 14.26
C ARG A 30 -21.31 -34.43 14.97
N ARG A 31 -20.75 -34.55 16.18
CA ARG A 31 -20.16 -33.41 16.92
C ARG A 31 -19.04 -32.75 16.14
N ARG A 32 -18.11 -33.53 15.59
CA ARG A 32 -17.02 -33.01 14.75
C ARG A 32 -17.54 -32.23 13.54
N ARG A 33 -18.55 -32.76 12.84
CA ARG A 33 -19.16 -32.06 11.68
C ARG A 33 -19.85 -30.76 12.08
N VAL A 34 -20.51 -30.71 13.24
CA VAL A 34 -21.15 -29.48 13.73
C VAL A 34 -20.09 -28.44 14.10
N LEU A 35 -19.02 -28.84 14.80
CA LEU A 35 -17.92 -27.94 15.15
C LEU A 35 -17.20 -27.38 13.92
N LEU A 36 -16.94 -28.22 12.90
CA LEU A 36 -16.33 -27.78 11.64
C LEU A 36 -17.22 -26.79 10.89
N LYS A 37 -18.54 -26.94 10.94
CA LYS A 37 -19.47 -25.96 10.34
C LYS A 37 -19.57 -24.67 11.15
N ALA A 38 -19.43 -24.74 12.47
CA ALA A 38 -19.45 -23.55 13.32
C ALA A 38 -18.18 -22.70 13.14
N SER A 39 -17.02 -23.34 12.94
CA SER A 39 -15.74 -22.61 12.77
C SER A 39 -15.70 -21.78 11.49
N THR A 40 -16.31 -22.25 10.39
CA THR A 40 -16.33 -21.49 9.13
C THR A 40 -17.04 -20.15 9.25
N PHE A 41 -18.14 -20.08 10.01
CA PHE A 41 -18.84 -18.81 10.24
C PHE A 41 -18.03 -17.84 11.09
N ALA A 42 -17.38 -18.32 12.14
CA ALA A 42 -16.55 -17.48 13.01
C ALA A 42 -15.38 -16.83 12.23
N VAL A 43 -14.71 -17.62 11.37
CA VAL A 43 -13.60 -17.10 10.54
C VAL A 43 -14.09 -16.05 9.53
N ALA A 44 -15.25 -16.28 8.89
CA ALA A 44 -15.81 -15.31 7.94
C ALA A 44 -16.16 -13.97 8.60
N LEU A 45 -16.75 -14.00 9.80
CA LEU A 45 -17.08 -12.79 10.55
C LEU A 45 -15.81 -12.03 10.99
N LEU A 46 -14.79 -12.74 11.45
CA LEU A 46 -13.50 -12.14 11.80
C LEU A 46 -12.81 -11.50 10.59
N ALA A 47 -12.82 -12.17 9.44
CA ALA A 47 -12.25 -11.63 8.21
C ALA A 47 -12.99 -10.37 7.73
N ALA A 48 -14.32 -10.39 7.76
CA ALA A 48 -15.14 -9.22 7.39
C ALA A 48 -14.92 -8.05 8.36
N GLY A 49 -14.85 -8.31 9.65
CA GLY A 49 -14.56 -7.29 10.67
C GLY A 49 -13.16 -6.68 10.51
N ALA A 50 -12.15 -7.52 10.26
CA ALA A 50 -10.78 -7.06 10.02
C ALA A 50 -10.67 -6.22 8.75
N ALA A 51 -11.30 -6.66 7.64
CA ALA A 51 -11.33 -5.91 6.39
C ALA A 51 -12.06 -4.56 6.55
N GLY A 52 -13.19 -4.54 7.25
CA GLY A 52 -13.93 -3.31 7.54
C GLY A 52 -13.12 -2.33 8.38
N TRP A 53 -12.49 -2.82 9.46
CA TRP A 53 -11.63 -2.01 10.33
C TRP A 53 -10.43 -1.43 9.59
N TRP A 54 -9.81 -2.21 8.70
CA TRP A 54 -8.69 -1.74 7.88
C TRP A 54 -9.15 -0.70 6.86
N GLY A 55 -10.29 -0.93 6.20
CA GLY A 55 -10.86 0.00 5.22
C GLY A 55 -11.25 1.35 5.83
N LEU A 56 -11.73 1.37 7.08
CA LEU A 56 -12.01 2.60 7.83
C LEU A 56 -10.75 3.43 8.16
N ARG A 57 -9.57 2.79 8.23
CA ARG A 57 -8.30 3.49 8.49
C ARG A 57 -7.60 3.95 7.24
N THR A 58 -7.85 3.31 6.10
CA THR A 58 -7.35 3.84 4.83
C THR A 58 -8.18 5.06 4.48
N PRO A 59 -7.58 6.27 4.36
CA PRO A 59 -8.30 7.40 3.81
C PRO A 59 -8.74 7.00 2.41
N VAL A 60 -10.05 6.75 2.24
CA VAL A 60 -10.62 6.48 0.93
C VAL A 60 -10.23 7.68 0.08
N PRO A 61 -9.53 7.50 -1.05
CA PRO A 61 -9.35 8.57 -2.01
C PRO A 61 -10.75 8.85 -2.56
N MET A 62 -11.50 9.67 -1.84
CA MET A 62 -12.64 10.38 -2.41
C MET A 62 -12.05 11.05 -3.63
N ALA A 63 -12.45 10.59 -4.83
CA ALA A 63 -12.13 11.27 -6.05
C ALA A 63 -12.63 12.71 -5.86
N GLU A 64 -11.71 13.63 -5.55
CA GLU A 64 -12.11 14.97 -5.17
C GLU A 64 -12.84 15.57 -6.36
N PRO A 65 -14.08 16.04 -6.18
CA PRO A 65 -14.74 16.77 -7.24
C PRO A 65 -13.84 17.97 -7.54
N VAL A 66 -13.31 18.03 -8.76
CA VAL A 66 -12.48 19.12 -9.27
C VAL A 66 -13.33 20.39 -9.24
N THR A 67 -13.39 21.05 -8.08
CA THR A 67 -14.32 22.18 -7.83
C THR A 67 -13.66 23.52 -8.08
N THR A 68 -12.33 23.56 -8.23
CA THR A 68 -11.56 24.80 -8.46
C THR A 68 -10.71 24.74 -9.73
N GLY A 69 -10.87 23.70 -10.55
CA GLY A 69 -10.11 23.55 -11.81
C GLY A 69 -8.62 23.20 -11.63
N ILE A 70 -8.11 23.10 -10.39
CA ILE A 70 -6.75 22.69 -10.08
C ILE A 70 -6.76 21.48 -9.13
N ASP A 71 -5.97 20.46 -9.47
CA ASP A 71 -5.83 19.26 -8.66
C ASP A 71 -4.81 19.47 -7.51
N CYS A 72 -4.92 18.68 -6.43
CA CYS A 72 -4.02 18.80 -5.27
C CYS A 72 -2.55 18.62 -5.68
N ARG A 73 -2.26 17.73 -6.64
CA ARG A 73 -0.88 17.48 -7.10
C ARG A 73 -0.27 18.74 -7.68
N LYS A 74 -1.03 19.48 -8.50
CA LYS A 74 -0.62 20.72 -9.12
C LYS A 74 -0.45 21.83 -8.09
N VAL A 75 -1.32 21.89 -7.08
CA VAL A 75 -1.15 22.80 -5.95
C VAL A 75 0.17 22.50 -5.21
N HIS A 76 0.48 21.22 -4.94
CA HIS A 76 1.75 20.85 -4.31
C HIS A 76 2.98 21.22 -5.14
N GLU A 77 2.92 21.09 -6.46
CA GLU A 77 3.99 21.53 -7.36
C GLU A 77 4.19 23.05 -7.33
N LEU A 78 3.11 23.82 -7.17
CA LEU A 78 3.12 25.29 -7.22
C LEU A 78 3.29 25.95 -5.85
N LEU A 79 3.10 25.22 -4.74
CA LEU A 79 3.23 25.73 -3.37
C LEU A 79 4.56 26.47 -3.11
N PRO A 80 5.73 25.97 -3.56
CA PRO A 80 6.99 26.68 -3.36
C PRO A 80 7.07 28.01 -4.12
N ASP A 81 6.50 28.09 -5.32
CA ASP A 81 6.44 29.33 -6.11
C ASP A 81 5.38 30.29 -5.57
N TYR A 82 4.29 29.77 -4.99
CA TYR A 82 3.27 30.53 -4.29
C TYR A 82 3.85 31.23 -3.05
N LEU A 83 4.56 30.50 -2.20
CA LEU A 83 5.28 31.05 -1.03
C LEU A 83 6.34 32.08 -1.44
N ALA A 84 7.00 31.86 -2.59
CA ALA A 84 7.98 32.80 -3.13
C ALA A 84 7.36 34.02 -3.84
N GLY A 85 6.03 34.12 -3.93
CA GLY A 85 5.34 35.20 -4.65
C GLY A 85 5.61 35.22 -6.16
N ARG A 86 5.99 34.07 -6.75
CA ARG A 86 6.33 33.92 -8.18
C ARG A 86 5.18 33.41 -9.05
N THR A 87 4.02 33.13 -8.45
CA THR A 87 2.82 32.72 -9.18
C THR A 87 2.10 33.94 -9.74
N ASP A 88 1.45 33.79 -10.90
CA ASP A 88 0.62 34.86 -11.46
C ASP A 88 -0.64 35.11 -10.60
N ALA A 89 -1.31 36.24 -10.80
CA ALA A 89 -2.46 36.63 -9.99
C ALA A 89 -3.66 35.67 -10.15
N ALA A 90 -3.84 35.06 -11.32
CA ALA A 90 -4.95 34.13 -11.57
C ALA A 90 -4.70 32.78 -10.86
N MET A 91 -3.49 32.27 -10.97
CA MET A 91 -3.02 31.05 -10.31
C MET A 91 -3.00 31.22 -8.78
N THR A 92 -2.59 32.39 -8.29
CA THR A 92 -2.67 32.73 -6.85
C THR A 92 -4.10 32.63 -6.33
N ALA A 93 -5.09 33.10 -7.09
CA ALA A 93 -6.50 33.01 -6.71
C ALA A 93 -7.00 31.55 -6.69
N GLN A 94 -6.64 30.74 -7.70
CA GLN A 94 -6.99 29.31 -7.76
C GLN A 94 -6.37 28.52 -6.61
N ILE A 95 -5.09 28.75 -6.30
CA ILE A 95 -4.40 28.11 -5.18
C ILE A 95 -5.07 28.51 -3.87
N ARG A 96 -5.37 29.80 -3.66
CA ARG A 96 -6.06 30.27 -2.45
C ARG A 96 -7.43 29.62 -2.28
N GLU A 97 -8.25 29.58 -3.33
CA GLU A 97 -9.56 28.93 -3.30
C GLU A 97 -9.46 27.42 -2.99
N HIS A 98 -8.43 26.75 -3.50
CA HIS A 98 -8.17 25.35 -3.18
C HIS A 98 -7.75 25.16 -1.72
N LEU A 99 -6.86 26.01 -1.20
CA LEU A 99 -6.43 25.98 0.19
C LEU A 99 -7.59 26.23 1.17
N ASP A 100 -8.56 27.08 0.81
CA ASP A 100 -9.78 27.31 1.62
C ASP A 100 -10.65 26.05 1.76
N ARG A 101 -10.51 25.06 0.85
CA ARG A 101 -11.35 23.85 0.79
C ARG A 101 -10.61 22.56 1.13
N CYS A 102 -9.29 22.50 0.94
CA CYS A 102 -8.51 21.27 1.11
C CYS A 102 -7.56 21.36 2.32
N PRO A 103 -7.92 20.78 3.48
CA PRO A 103 -7.09 20.83 4.69
C PRO A 103 -5.72 20.15 4.49
N ARG A 104 -5.62 19.14 3.63
CA ARG A 104 -4.35 18.45 3.36
C ARG A 104 -3.32 19.36 2.68
N CYS A 105 -3.78 20.23 1.78
CA CYS A 105 -2.90 21.20 1.14
C CYS A 105 -2.54 22.37 2.09
N VAL A 106 -3.40 22.69 3.05
CA VAL A 106 -3.09 23.63 4.14
C VAL A 106 -1.98 23.06 5.04
N ASP A 107 -2.09 21.79 5.43
CA ASP A 107 -1.05 21.12 6.22
C ASP A 107 0.30 21.12 5.47
N ALA A 108 0.28 20.83 4.17
CA ALA A 108 1.49 20.85 3.33
C ALA A 108 2.10 22.25 3.20
N LEU A 109 1.26 23.30 3.12
CA LEU A 109 1.73 24.69 3.14
C LEU A 109 2.44 25.00 4.46
N HIS A 110 1.83 24.65 5.60
CA HIS A 110 2.44 24.85 6.91
C HIS A 110 3.74 24.06 7.09
N GLU A 111 3.80 22.82 6.60
CA GLU A 111 5.01 22.02 6.62
C GLU A 111 6.15 22.71 5.85
N LEU A 112 5.86 23.31 4.68
CA LEU A 112 6.85 24.06 3.91
C LEU A 112 7.29 25.36 4.61
N GLU A 113 6.37 26.07 5.26
CA GLU A 113 6.69 27.26 6.07
C GLU A 113 7.62 26.91 7.24
N HIS A 114 7.34 25.80 7.94
CA HIS A 114 8.11 25.36 9.10
C HIS A 114 9.44 24.71 8.76
N THR A 115 9.52 23.96 7.65
CA THR A 115 10.77 23.36 7.19
C THR A 115 11.78 24.44 6.79
N GLY A 116 11.32 25.68 6.62
CA GLY A 116 12.18 26.86 6.55
C GLY A 116 13.23 26.74 5.48
N LEU A 117 12.93 26.03 4.38
CA LEU A 117 13.87 25.89 3.29
C LEU A 117 14.12 27.30 2.76
N PRO A 118 15.32 27.85 2.96
CA PRO A 118 15.69 29.07 2.31
C PRO A 118 15.85 28.70 0.85
N GLN A 119 14.80 28.88 0.05
CA GLN A 119 14.83 28.68 -1.40
C GLN A 119 15.90 29.56 -2.09
N ALA A 120 16.59 30.42 -1.34
CA ALA A 120 17.75 31.17 -1.76
C ALA A 120 19.06 30.35 -1.82
N SER A 121 19.21 29.22 -1.10
CA SER A 121 20.53 28.54 -0.99
C SER A 121 20.85 27.53 -2.09
N LEU A 122 19.90 27.21 -2.99
CA LEU A 122 20.17 26.41 -4.19
C LEU A 122 20.18 27.23 -5.49
N ARG A 123 20.31 28.55 -5.42
CA ARG A 123 20.95 29.30 -6.51
C ARG A 123 22.46 29.17 -6.37
N LEU A 124 22.99 27.99 -6.68
CA LEU A 124 24.31 27.97 -7.30
C LEU A 124 24.21 28.90 -8.52
N PRO A 125 25.12 29.87 -8.69
CA PRO A 125 25.16 30.70 -9.89
C PRO A 125 25.17 29.78 -11.10
N ARG A 126 24.07 29.76 -11.86
CA ARG A 126 24.09 29.20 -13.21
C ARG A 126 25.07 30.08 -13.98
N HIS A 127 26.11 29.45 -14.51
CA HIS A 127 27.28 30.07 -15.15
C HIS A 127 28.29 30.76 -14.22
N CYS A 128 29.32 30.00 -13.86
CA CYS A 128 30.66 30.56 -13.86
C CYS A 128 31.30 30.16 -15.21
N PRO A 129 31.51 31.09 -16.16
CA PRO A 129 32.13 30.78 -17.45
C PRO A 129 33.55 30.22 -17.32
N ASP A 130 34.20 30.39 -16.16
CA ASP A 130 35.53 29.87 -15.88
C ASP A 130 35.57 28.42 -15.36
N CYS A 131 34.42 27.79 -15.09
CA CYS A 131 34.38 26.40 -14.62
C CYS A 131 34.42 25.37 -15.77
N GLU A 132 34.00 25.76 -16.98
CA GLU A 132 34.02 24.85 -18.14
C GLU A 132 35.46 24.53 -18.58
N SER A 133 36.36 25.52 -18.51
CA SER A 133 37.79 25.33 -18.79
C SER A 133 38.49 24.49 -17.71
N ALA A 134 38.08 24.61 -16.43
CA ALA A 134 38.65 23.83 -15.34
C ALA A 134 38.28 22.34 -15.39
N ILE A 135 37.08 21.99 -15.90
CA ILE A 135 36.66 20.59 -16.08
C ILE A 135 37.36 19.97 -17.29
N ALA A 136 37.52 20.72 -18.40
CA ALA A 136 38.25 20.27 -19.59
C ALA A 136 39.74 20.01 -19.29
N ALA A 137 40.38 20.78 -18.41
CA ALA A 137 41.77 20.55 -18.01
C ALA A 137 41.96 19.27 -17.15
N ARG A 138 40.90 18.82 -16.46
CA ARG A 138 40.98 17.67 -15.55
C ARG A 138 40.79 16.33 -16.27
N THR A 139 40.04 16.29 -17.39
CA THR A 139 39.90 15.07 -18.21
C THR A 139 41.18 14.71 -18.97
N HIS A 140 42.00 15.69 -19.38
CA HIS A 140 43.23 15.40 -20.12
C HIS A 140 44.33 14.76 -19.25
N ARG A 141 44.35 15.03 -17.94
CA ARG A 141 45.41 14.51 -17.04
C ARG A 141 45.18 13.07 -16.57
N SER A 142 43.96 12.53 -16.74
CA SER A 142 43.64 11.17 -16.30
C SER A 142 43.91 10.08 -17.37
N MET A 143 44.10 10.46 -18.64
CA MET A 143 44.43 9.49 -19.71
C MET A 143 45.94 9.22 -19.84
N GLU A 144 46.82 10.17 -19.52
CA GLU A 144 48.27 9.93 -19.59
C GLU A 144 48.77 8.95 -18.51
N ILE A 145 48.12 8.93 -17.34
CA ILE A 145 48.50 8.02 -16.25
C ILE A 145 48.19 6.55 -16.62
N SER A 146 47.15 6.28 -17.43
CA SER A 146 46.86 4.92 -17.87
C SER A 146 47.82 4.39 -18.94
N LEU A 147 48.33 5.24 -19.84
CA LEU A 147 49.26 4.80 -20.90
C LEU A 147 50.66 4.47 -20.36
N ALA A 148 51.15 5.19 -19.34
CA ALA A 148 52.45 4.90 -18.72
C ALA A 148 52.48 3.52 -18.04
N SER A 149 51.34 3.02 -17.53
CA SER A 149 51.25 1.71 -16.87
C SER A 149 51.22 0.51 -17.81
N LEU A 150 51.05 0.72 -19.12
CA LEU A 150 50.95 -0.34 -20.13
C LEU A 150 52.27 -0.59 -20.90
N LEU A 151 53.26 0.30 -20.80
CA LEU A 151 54.55 0.19 -21.48
C LEU A 151 55.67 -0.41 -20.60
N ASP A 152 55.40 -0.72 -19.34
CA ASP A 152 56.37 -1.28 -18.37
C ASP A 152 56.15 -2.79 -18.12
N ARG A 153 55.74 -3.53 -19.16
CA ARG A 153 55.56 -5.00 -19.16
C ARG A 153 56.16 -5.61 -20.41
#